data_AF-A0A5C1YQ44-F1
#
_entry.id   AF-A0A5C1YQ44-F1
#
_cell.length_a   1.000
_cell.length_b   1.000
_cell.length_c   1.000
_cell.angle_alpha   90.00
_cell.angle_beta   90.00
_cell.angle_gamma   90.00
#
_symmetry.space_group_name_H-M   'P 1'
#
loop_
_entity.id
_entity.type
_entity.pdbx_description
1 polymer ?
#
loop_
_entity_poly.entity_id
_entity_poly.type
_entity_poly.pdbx_seq_one_letter_code
_entity_poly.pdbx_strand_id
1 'polypeptide(L)'
;MTSTTGPYLGCHLESDHHQFWNPNRFIQRRKRSSCHFPVIARKTKIILNRLMGSFSLDETRQNALRAISPIEKLQVPSRSSGKLVVFRGIPSHDYYLVFFLFVDLLGFKYLGPFEKVAYIIQLDFEGQQYSIVYAKFGMRIECSEGGNPEAVYAAVKRGIKAARPYYLWRAKEASTTSNLNLESKCPQLWEKYVFLKEQSKMLLEKFESEKENRVVEKGYDEEGSLNWTTISFPAYDFRKQSVWLHETAVDAFFCWCEQALVHIAVLMCKLTTGKEIADLLRREFGEKCKLVFDLSVSDDKLVYDEILDLRTELRNYVAHGSFGKDGSTFQFHSRVGSVPLKILDNDNRSEFRFGTYNVRNWENDYARIERFLSQLWSMGRGPARQYLETGFPCVLTLATDGTYQQAMKSDEEMGKFIEVWAHMIDDSANMDF
;
A
#
# COMPACT_ATOMS: atom_id res chain seq x y z
N MET A 1 56.18 -11.47 29.34
CA MET A 1 54.97 -11.71 30.15
C MET A 1 53.79 -11.51 29.22
N THR A 2 53.43 -12.58 28.49
CA THR A 2 52.27 -13.48 28.75
C THR A 2 50.96 -12.84 28.29
N SER A 3 50.52 -13.13 27.05
CA SER A 3 49.65 -14.26 26.65
C SER A 3 48.17 -14.01 26.99
N THR A 4 47.27 -13.92 26.02
CA THR A 4 46.44 -15.05 25.52
C THR A 4 45.61 -14.49 24.33
N THR A 5 45.59 -14.98 23.08
CA THR A 5 45.27 -16.29 22.44
C THR A 5 43.81 -16.76 22.52
N GLY A 6 43.04 -16.43 21.47
CA GLY A 6 42.15 -17.31 20.68
C GLY A 6 40.79 -17.76 21.26
N PRO A 7 39.89 -18.39 20.44
CA PRO A 7 40.11 -18.82 19.06
C PRO A 7 39.04 -18.39 18.01
N TYR A 8 39.53 -18.20 16.79
CA TYR A 8 38.85 -18.53 15.55
C TYR A 8 38.72 -20.06 15.44
N LEU A 9 37.54 -20.55 15.05
CA LEU A 9 37.36 -21.93 14.59
C LEU A 9 37.31 -21.95 13.06
N GLY A 10 38.26 -22.67 12.47
CA GLY A 10 38.26 -23.05 11.07
C GLY A 10 38.19 -24.57 10.90
N CYS A 11 37.92 -24.94 9.65
CA CYS A 11 38.07 -26.25 8.99
C CYS A 11 36.96 -27.30 9.17
N HIS A 12 36.26 -27.61 8.08
CA HIS A 12 36.53 -28.85 7.33
C HIS A 12 35.95 -28.79 5.91
N LEU A 13 36.86 -28.83 4.93
CA LEU A 13 36.60 -29.29 3.56
C LEU A 13 36.92 -30.78 3.55
N GLU A 14 35.93 -31.61 3.24
CA GLU A 14 36.14 -32.94 2.66
C GLU A 14 35.26 -33.05 1.42
N SER A 15 35.96 -33.30 0.32
CA SER A 15 35.45 -33.75 -0.97
C SER A 15 34.79 -35.12 -0.83
N ASP A 16 33.69 -35.37 -1.56
CA ASP A 16 33.62 -36.56 -2.41
C ASP A 16 32.39 -36.62 -3.35
N HIS A 17 32.71 -37.05 -4.57
CA HIS A 17 31.91 -37.78 -5.56
C HIS A 17 30.71 -37.14 -6.30
N HIS A 18 31.03 -36.72 -7.54
CA HIS A 18 30.38 -37.11 -8.80
C HIS A 18 29.00 -37.79 -8.73
N GLN A 19 27.95 -37.10 -9.20
CA GLN A 19 26.90 -37.73 -10.02
C GLN A 19 26.40 -36.79 -11.12
N PHE A 20 26.15 -37.41 -12.27
CA PHE A 20 25.94 -36.85 -13.59
C PHE A 20 24.70 -35.95 -13.71
N TRP A 21 24.88 -34.81 -14.38
CA TRP A 21 23.80 -33.95 -14.87
C TRP A 21 23.33 -34.48 -16.23
N ASN A 22 22.07 -34.93 -16.32
CA ASN A 22 21.46 -35.46 -17.55
C ASN A 22 20.65 -34.35 -18.25
N PRO A 23 21.05 -33.85 -19.44
CA PRO A 23 20.46 -32.67 -20.07
C PRO A 23 19.18 -32.91 -20.90
N ASN A 24 18.55 -34.09 -20.85
CA ASN A 24 17.42 -34.45 -21.73
C ASN A 24 16.04 -34.50 -21.06
N ARG A 25 15.70 -33.52 -20.22
CA ARG A 25 14.37 -33.48 -19.59
C ARG A 25 13.71 -32.11 -19.47
N PHE A 26 13.82 -31.24 -20.47
CA PHE A 26 12.94 -30.07 -20.57
C PHE A 26 12.62 -29.72 -22.03
N ILE A 27 11.66 -30.44 -22.63
CA ILE A 27 10.94 -29.99 -23.82
C ILE A 27 9.43 -30.18 -23.58
N GLN A 28 8.68 -29.12 -23.89
CA GLN A 28 7.22 -28.96 -23.89
C GLN A 28 6.51 -28.64 -22.55
N ARG A 29 6.30 -27.32 -22.33
CA ARG A 29 4.94 -26.72 -22.27
C ARG A 29 5.03 -25.18 -22.28
N ARG A 30 4.90 -24.58 -23.45
CA ARG A 30 4.54 -23.16 -23.61
C ARG A 30 3.11 -22.98 -23.09
N LYS A 31 2.92 -22.34 -21.94
CA LYS A 31 1.67 -21.64 -21.58
C LYS A 31 2.00 -20.40 -20.74
N ARG A 32 1.68 -19.24 -21.32
CA ARG A 32 1.41 -17.92 -20.72
C ARG A 32 1.83 -17.74 -19.26
N SER A 33 2.90 -16.97 -19.06
CA SER A 33 3.32 -16.41 -17.78
C SER A 33 2.32 -15.36 -17.30
N SER A 34 1.27 -15.79 -16.60
CA SER A 34 0.55 -14.96 -15.64
C SER A 34 1.29 -15.06 -14.30
N CYS A 35 1.93 -13.99 -13.86
CA CYS A 35 2.60 -13.93 -12.57
C CYS A 35 1.64 -14.27 -11.42
N HIS A 36 2.16 -15.03 -10.47
CA HIS A 36 1.44 -15.70 -9.40
C HIS A 36 0.78 -14.72 -8.41
N PHE A 37 -0.55 -14.60 -8.47
CA PHE A 37 -1.41 -14.30 -7.32
C PHE A 37 -2.63 -15.24 -7.13
N PRO A 38 -2.65 -16.56 -7.47
CA PRO A 38 -3.91 -17.31 -7.46
C PRO A 38 -4.11 -18.19 -6.21
N VAL A 39 -3.09 -18.48 -5.40
CA VAL A 39 -3.21 -19.51 -4.35
C VAL A 39 -3.93 -18.99 -3.11
N ILE A 40 -3.71 -17.74 -2.73
CA ILE A 40 -4.46 -17.09 -1.65
C ILE A 40 -5.89 -16.82 -2.12
N ALA A 41 -6.07 -16.23 -3.31
CA ALA A 41 -7.40 -15.93 -3.86
C ALA A 41 -8.30 -17.18 -4.01
N ARG A 42 -7.75 -18.36 -4.38
CA ARG A 42 -8.53 -19.60 -4.47
C ARG A 42 -8.97 -20.15 -3.12
N LYS A 43 -8.11 -20.14 -2.10
CA LYS A 43 -8.51 -20.53 -0.73
C LYS A 43 -9.53 -19.56 -0.15
N THR A 44 -9.36 -18.26 -0.35
CA THR A 44 -10.33 -17.24 0.09
C THR A 44 -11.66 -17.39 -0.64
N LYS A 45 -11.67 -17.70 -1.95
CA LYS A 45 -12.88 -17.89 -2.75
C LYS A 45 -13.64 -19.18 -2.41
N ILE A 46 -12.94 -20.26 -2.05
CA ILE A 46 -13.57 -21.51 -1.56
C ILE A 46 -14.17 -21.30 -0.16
N ILE A 47 -13.48 -20.58 0.72
CA ILE A 47 -14.00 -20.23 2.05
C ILE A 47 -15.18 -19.24 1.92
N LEU A 48 -15.09 -18.25 1.03
CA LEU A 48 -16.20 -17.33 0.74
C LEU A 48 -17.39 -18.10 0.17
N ASN A 49 -17.22 -18.94 -0.85
CA ASN A 49 -18.32 -19.69 -1.45
C ASN A 49 -18.95 -20.70 -0.48
N ARG A 50 -18.18 -21.24 0.48
CA ARG A 50 -18.69 -22.15 1.52
C ARG A 50 -19.36 -21.42 2.68
N LEU A 51 -18.96 -20.17 2.96
CA LEU A 51 -19.62 -19.26 3.91
C LEU A 51 -20.82 -18.52 3.30
N MET A 52 -20.88 -18.42 1.97
CA MET A 52 -21.97 -17.83 1.19
C MET A 52 -22.97 -18.89 0.69
N GLY A 53 -23.20 -19.97 1.46
CA GLY A 53 -24.59 -20.43 1.57
C GLY A 53 -25.46 -19.24 1.94
N SER A 54 -26.72 -19.18 1.49
CA SER A 54 -27.61 -18.03 1.73
C SER A 54 -27.45 -17.50 3.16
N PHE A 55 -26.84 -16.32 3.32
CA PHE A 55 -26.55 -15.76 4.63
C PHE A 55 -27.84 -15.71 5.45
N SER A 56 -27.84 -16.40 6.59
CA SER A 56 -28.96 -16.39 7.53
C SER A 56 -28.60 -15.52 8.73
N LEU A 57 -29.28 -14.37 8.84
CA LEU A 57 -29.11 -13.45 9.94
C LEU A 57 -29.49 -14.12 11.27
N ASP A 58 -30.59 -14.87 11.29
CA ASP A 58 -31.09 -15.52 12.51
C ASP A 58 -30.19 -16.66 12.98
N GLU A 59 -29.67 -17.47 12.06
CA GLU A 59 -28.71 -18.53 12.43
C GLU A 59 -27.42 -17.92 12.98
N THR A 60 -26.91 -16.86 12.34
CA THR A 60 -25.71 -16.16 12.81
C THR A 60 -25.93 -15.53 14.17
N ARG A 61 -27.10 -14.91 14.40
CA ARG A 61 -27.50 -14.34 15.69
C ARG A 61 -27.57 -15.41 16.77
N GLN A 62 -28.21 -16.55 16.51
CA GLN A 62 -28.29 -17.66 17.47
C GLN A 62 -26.91 -18.23 17.81
N ASN A 63 -26.05 -18.42 16.80
CA ASN A 63 -24.69 -18.89 17.01
C ASN A 63 -23.86 -17.91 17.84
N ALA A 64 -24.00 -16.60 17.58
CA ALA A 64 -23.35 -15.56 18.37
C ALA A 64 -23.84 -15.54 19.82
N LEU A 65 -25.17 -15.64 20.06
CA LEU A 65 -25.75 -15.74 21.41
C LEU A 65 -25.19 -16.93 22.19
N ARG A 66 -25.13 -18.11 21.57
CA ARG A 66 -24.54 -19.31 22.19
C ARG A 66 -23.06 -19.11 22.51
N ALA A 67 -22.32 -18.41 21.64
CA ALA A 67 -20.89 -18.20 21.81
C ALA A 67 -20.54 -17.23 22.94
N ILE A 68 -21.37 -16.21 23.17
CA ILE A 68 -21.17 -15.22 24.24
C ILE A 68 -21.70 -15.69 25.60
N SER A 69 -22.44 -16.79 25.66
CA SER A 69 -22.93 -17.38 26.93
C SER A 69 -21.77 -17.53 27.95
N PRO A 70 -21.99 -17.22 29.24
CA PRO A 70 -23.26 -16.83 29.89
C PRO A 70 -23.59 -15.31 29.88
N ILE A 71 -23.11 -14.51 28.92
CA ILE A 71 -23.48 -13.09 28.85
C ILE A 71 -24.98 -12.93 28.55
N GLU A 72 -25.66 -12.11 29.37
CA GLU A 72 -27.08 -11.77 29.21
C GLU A 72 -27.31 -10.25 29.13
N LYS A 73 -28.49 -9.87 28.61
CA LYS A 73 -28.93 -8.47 28.60
C LYS A 73 -29.41 -8.06 29.98
N LEU A 74 -29.01 -6.88 30.45
CA LEU A 74 -29.56 -6.31 31.67
C LEU A 74 -31.04 -5.97 31.49
N GLN A 75 -31.86 -6.39 32.46
CA GLN A 75 -33.28 -6.02 32.54
C GLN A 75 -33.44 -4.57 33.02
N VAL A 76 -32.56 -4.10 33.91
CA VAL A 76 -32.54 -2.72 34.42
C VAL A 76 -31.09 -2.20 34.42
N PRO A 77 -30.77 -1.14 33.67
CA PRO A 77 -29.45 -0.52 33.73
C PRO A 77 -29.26 0.18 35.07
N SER A 78 -28.23 -0.21 35.83
CA SER A 78 -27.86 0.43 37.09
C SER A 78 -26.44 1.02 37.00
N ARG A 79 -26.16 2.07 37.77
CA ARG A 79 -24.78 2.54 37.98
C ARG A 79 -24.23 1.78 39.19
N SER A 80 -23.11 1.07 39.01
CA SER A 80 -22.43 0.41 40.11
C SER A 80 -21.93 1.45 41.11
N SER A 81 -22.47 1.43 42.33
CA SER A 81 -21.95 2.20 43.46
C SER A 81 -20.88 1.37 44.18
N GLY A 82 -19.60 1.69 44.00
CA GLY A 82 -18.50 0.97 44.65
C GLY A 82 -17.15 1.15 43.95
N LYS A 83 -16.12 0.49 44.49
CA LYS A 83 -14.79 0.42 43.89
C LYS A 83 -14.84 -0.44 42.62
N LEU A 84 -14.38 0.12 41.50
CA LEU A 84 -14.40 -0.52 40.20
C LEU A 84 -13.12 -1.31 39.92
N VAL A 85 -13.26 -2.50 39.37
CA VAL A 85 -12.21 -3.25 38.69
C VAL A 85 -12.27 -2.88 37.21
N VAL A 86 -11.11 -2.54 36.63
CA VAL A 86 -11.01 -2.10 35.23
C VAL A 86 -10.03 -2.98 34.48
N PHE A 87 -10.51 -3.66 33.45
CA PHE A 87 -9.69 -4.44 32.53
C PHE A 87 -9.46 -3.68 31.22
N ARG A 88 -8.19 -3.48 30.86
CA ARG A 88 -7.77 -2.75 29.64
C ARG A 88 -7.11 -3.64 28.59
N GLY A 89 -7.20 -4.97 28.71
CA GLY A 89 -6.58 -5.92 27.78
C GLY A 89 -7.34 -6.12 26.45
N ILE A 90 -8.18 -5.15 26.07
CA ILE A 90 -9.02 -5.20 24.87
C ILE A 90 -8.36 -4.34 23.79
N PRO A 91 -8.07 -4.90 22.60
CA PRO A 91 -7.52 -4.12 21.50
C PRO A 91 -8.49 -3.02 21.08
N SER A 92 -8.07 -1.76 21.23
CA SER A 92 -8.90 -0.60 20.87
C SER A 92 -9.24 -0.54 19.38
N HIS A 93 -8.50 -1.21 18.50
CA HIS A 93 -8.77 -1.23 17.05
C HIS A 93 -9.95 -2.12 16.65
N ASP A 94 -10.49 -2.93 17.57
CA ASP A 94 -11.62 -3.84 17.32
C ASP A 94 -12.94 -3.31 17.92
N TYR A 95 -12.99 -2.03 18.32
CA TYR A 95 -14.15 -1.43 18.98
C TYR A 95 -15.46 -1.62 18.19
N TYR A 96 -15.42 -1.39 16.88
CA TYR A 96 -16.58 -1.52 16.02
C TYR A 96 -17.08 -2.97 15.94
N LEU A 97 -16.20 -3.99 16.07
CA LEU A 97 -16.63 -5.39 16.10
C LEU A 97 -17.47 -5.68 17.34
N VAL A 98 -17.08 -5.12 18.49
CA VAL A 98 -17.84 -5.27 19.73
C VAL A 98 -19.19 -4.57 19.63
N PHE A 99 -19.22 -3.35 19.10
CA PHE A 99 -20.46 -2.61 18.89
C PHE A 99 -21.41 -3.37 17.96
N PHE A 100 -20.92 -3.80 16.80
CA PHE A 100 -21.71 -4.54 15.81
C PHE A 100 -22.20 -5.90 16.32
N LEU A 101 -21.42 -6.59 17.16
CA LEU A 101 -21.85 -7.80 17.83
C LEU A 101 -23.02 -7.52 18.78
N PHE A 102 -22.80 -6.68 19.78
CA PHE A 102 -23.75 -6.53 20.88
C PHE A 102 -24.96 -5.71 20.48
N VAL A 103 -24.74 -4.55 19.87
CA VAL A 103 -25.82 -3.60 19.56
C VAL A 103 -26.58 -4.07 18.32
N ASP A 104 -25.90 -4.23 17.20
CA ASP A 104 -26.61 -4.42 15.93
C ASP A 104 -27.06 -5.86 15.67
N LEU A 105 -26.20 -6.85 15.94
CA LEU A 105 -26.55 -8.25 15.73
C LEU A 105 -27.42 -8.80 16.87
N LEU A 106 -27.02 -8.56 18.12
CA LEU A 106 -27.66 -9.13 19.30
C LEU A 106 -28.72 -8.23 19.96
N GLY A 107 -28.79 -6.94 19.61
CA GLY A 107 -29.81 -6.02 20.09
C GLY A 107 -29.65 -5.60 21.56
N PHE A 108 -28.43 -5.48 22.06
CA PHE A 108 -28.13 -4.88 23.36
C PHE A 108 -28.33 -3.36 23.27
N LYS A 109 -28.79 -2.76 24.37
CA LYS A 109 -28.83 -1.30 24.48
C LYS A 109 -27.43 -0.78 24.82
N TYR A 110 -27.14 0.45 24.40
CA TYR A 110 -25.91 1.16 24.78
C TYR A 110 -26.24 2.57 25.29
N LEU A 111 -25.31 3.15 26.04
CA LEU A 111 -25.33 4.55 26.49
C LEU A 111 -24.27 5.35 25.74
N GLY A 112 -24.52 6.65 25.52
CA GLY A 112 -23.65 7.56 24.77
C GLY A 112 -24.21 7.88 23.38
N PRO A 113 -23.48 8.67 22.57
CA PRO A 113 -22.19 9.29 22.90
C PRO A 113 -22.28 10.32 24.05
N PHE A 114 -21.19 10.45 24.81
CA PHE A 114 -20.97 11.48 25.84
C PHE A 114 -19.58 12.10 25.63
N GLU A 115 -19.23 13.19 26.33
CA GLU A 115 -17.89 13.76 26.30
C GLU A 115 -16.82 12.66 26.53
N LYS A 116 -15.92 12.48 25.54
CA LYS A 116 -14.83 11.48 25.56
C LYS A 116 -15.27 10.01 25.60
N VAL A 117 -16.55 9.69 25.50
CA VAL A 117 -17.09 8.33 25.56
C VAL A 117 -17.99 8.07 24.35
N ALA A 118 -17.57 7.18 23.46
CA ALA A 118 -18.32 6.83 22.27
C ALA A 118 -19.53 5.94 22.60
N TYR A 119 -19.32 4.89 23.39
CA TYR A 119 -20.41 4.04 23.87
C TYR A 119 -20.08 3.27 25.15
N ILE A 120 -21.13 2.91 25.88
CA ILE A 120 -21.10 1.99 27.02
C ILE A 120 -22.16 0.91 26.81
N ILE A 121 -21.76 -0.35 26.75
CA ILE A 121 -22.66 -1.50 26.66
C ILE A 121 -22.67 -2.19 28.01
N GLN A 122 -23.82 -2.17 28.67
CA GLN A 122 -23.98 -2.83 29.97
C GLN A 122 -24.52 -4.25 29.75
N LEU A 123 -23.96 -5.22 30.47
CA LEU A 123 -24.34 -6.63 30.39
C LEU A 123 -24.31 -7.30 31.76
N ASP A 124 -25.01 -8.43 31.86
CA ASP A 124 -24.89 -9.35 32.98
C ASP A 124 -23.99 -10.52 32.59
N PHE A 125 -23.15 -10.96 33.52
CA PHE A 125 -22.37 -12.18 33.38
C PHE A 125 -22.33 -12.90 34.73
N GLU A 126 -22.94 -14.07 34.79
CA GLU A 126 -23.04 -14.89 36.01
C GLU A 126 -23.68 -14.14 37.19
N GLY A 127 -24.69 -13.29 36.92
CA GLY A 127 -25.41 -12.52 37.93
C GLY A 127 -24.68 -11.26 38.41
N GLN A 128 -23.55 -10.92 37.79
CA GLN A 128 -22.78 -9.71 38.07
C GLN A 128 -22.84 -8.75 36.88
N GLN A 129 -23.03 -7.46 37.16
CA GLN A 129 -23.07 -6.42 36.14
C GLN A 129 -21.67 -6.01 35.67
N TYR A 130 -21.50 -5.90 34.35
CA TYR A 130 -20.31 -5.39 33.68
C TYR A 130 -20.69 -4.27 32.68
N SER A 131 -19.72 -3.40 32.39
CA SER A 131 -19.83 -2.38 31.35
C SER A 131 -18.66 -2.46 30.39
N ILE A 132 -18.92 -2.69 29.11
CA ILE A 132 -17.92 -2.55 28.04
C ILE A 132 -17.93 -1.09 27.59
N VAL A 133 -16.82 -0.39 27.76
CA VAL A 133 -16.70 1.04 27.47
C VAL A 133 -15.69 1.26 26.35
N TYR A 134 -16.06 2.07 25.35
CA TYR A 134 -15.13 2.65 24.39
C TYR A 134 -15.09 4.17 24.55
N ALA A 135 -13.91 4.69 24.82
CA ALA A 135 -13.66 6.10 25.15
C ALA A 135 -12.33 6.58 24.53
N LYS A 136 -12.01 7.87 24.71
CA LYS A 136 -10.79 8.51 24.17
C LYS A 136 -9.50 7.74 24.44
N PHE A 137 -9.41 7.09 25.61
CA PHE A 137 -8.24 6.29 26.02
C PHE A 137 -8.38 4.78 25.75
N GLY A 138 -9.24 4.41 24.80
CA GLY A 138 -9.40 3.04 24.33
C GLY A 138 -10.54 2.27 25.00
N MET A 139 -10.52 0.97 24.75
CA MET A 139 -11.53 0.04 25.25
C MET A 139 -11.21 -0.51 26.63
N ARG A 140 -12.25 -0.72 27.44
CA ARG A 140 -12.14 -1.38 28.74
C ARG A 140 -13.43 -2.08 29.15
N ILE A 141 -13.30 -3.04 30.06
CA ILE A 141 -14.43 -3.60 30.80
C ILE A 141 -14.35 -3.13 32.24
N GLU A 142 -15.47 -2.65 32.77
CA GLU A 142 -15.62 -2.19 34.14
C GLU A 142 -16.63 -3.09 34.87
N CYS A 143 -16.31 -3.46 36.11
CA CYS A 143 -17.22 -4.19 37.00
C CYS A 143 -16.94 -3.85 38.47
N SER A 144 -17.83 -4.27 39.37
CA SER A 144 -17.58 -4.19 40.81
C SER A 144 -16.45 -5.13 41.26
N GLU A 145 -15.88 -4.86 42.42
CA GLU A 145 -14.89 -5.73 43.09
C GLU A 145 -15.44 -7.17 43.23
N GLY A 146 -14.62 -8.17 42.87
CA GLY A 146 -15.01 -9.58 42.79
C GLY A 146 -15.45 -10.07 41.40
N GLY A 147 -15.63 -9.18 40.42
CA GLY A 147 -15.89 -9.56 39.03
C GLY A 147 -14.67 -10.10 38.28
N ASN A 148 -14.92 -10.80 37.17
CA ASN A 148 -13.93 -11.41 36.27
C ASN A 148 -14.05 -10.85 34.85
N PRO A 149 -13.55 -9.62 34.60
CA PRO A 149 -13.67 -8.97 33.30
C PRO A 149 -12.89 -9.69 32.17
N GLU A 150 -11.86 -10.48 32.50
CA GLU A 150 -11.14 -11.34 31.57
C GLU A 150 -12.03 -12.45 31.00
N ALA A 151 -12.88 -13.08 31.83
CA ALA A 151 -13.83 -14.09 31.40
C ALA A 151 -14.89 -13.50 30.46
N VAL A 152 -15.37 -12.29 30.76
CA VAL A 152 -16.26 -11.53 29.86
C VAL A 152 -15.56 -11.28 28.52
N TYR A 153 -14.32 -10.79 28.53
CA TYR A 153 -13.58 -10.58 27.29
C TYR A 153 -13.35 -11.88 26.49
N ALA A 154 -13.10 -13.00 27.17
CA ALA A 154 -13.00 -14.30 26.52
C ALA A 154 -14.31 -14.70 25.81
N ALA A 155 -15.46 -14.42 26.43
CA ALA A 155 -16.77 -14.63 25.81
C ALA A 155 -17.01 -13.67 24.62
N VAL A 156 -16.63 -12.40 24.74
CA VAL A 156 -16.68 -11.42 23.63
C VAL A 156 -15.88 -11.92 22.42
N LYS A 157 -14.65 -12.40 22.63
CA LYS A 157 -13.81 -12.96 21.54
C LYS A 157 -14.48 -14.14 20.83
N ARG A 158 -15.13 -15.04 21.59
CA ARG A 158 -15.91 -16.14 20.99
C ARG A 158 -17.08 -15.60 20.17
N GLY A 159 -17.80 -14.61 20.70
CA GLY A 159 -18.88 -13.92 20.00
C GLY A 159 -18.45 -13.28 18.69
N ILE A 160 -17.35 -12.51 18.70
CA ILE A 160 -16.77 -11.88 17.50
C ILE A 160 -16.45 -12.96 16.45
N LYS A 161 -15.85 -14.08 16.85
CA LYS A 161 -15.56 -15.18 15.92
C LYS A 161 -16.83 -15.80 15.33
N ALA A 162 -17.86 -15.99 16.15
CA ALA A 162 -19.15 -16.54 15.72
C ALA A 162 -19.93 -15.59 14.80
N ALA A 163 -19.81 -14.28 15.01
CA ALA A 163 -20.46 -13.23 14.20
C ALA A 163 -19.76 -12.95 12.86
N ARG A 164 -18.68 -13.66 12.52
CA ARG A 164 -17.92 -13.45 11.28
C ARG A 164 -18.79 -13.43 9.99
N PRO A 165 -19.79 -14.33 9.79
CA PRO A 165 -20.66 -14.26 8.63
C PRO A 165 -21.44 -12.93 8.54
N TYR A 166 -21.89 -12.40 9.68
CA TYR A 166 -22.58 -11.11 9.77
C TYR A 166 -21.66 -9.96 9.37
N TYR A 167 -20.41 -9.94 9.82
CA TYR A 167 -19.45 -8.90 9.43
C TYR A 167 -19.14 -8.93 7.92
N LEU A 168 -19.02 -10.13 7.34
CA LEU A 168 -18.81 -10.28 5.89
C LEU A 168 -20.01 -9.78 5.09
N TRP A 169 -21.22 -10.13 5.52
CA TRP A 169 -22.45 -9.62 4.92
C TRP A 169 -22.53 -8.09 5.02
N ARG A 170 -22.32 -7.53 6.22
CA ARG A 170 -22.35 -6.08 6.44
C ARG A 170 -21.30 -5.35 5.62
N ALA A 171 -20.08 -5.88 5.50
CA ALA A 171 -19.04 -5.28 4.66
C ALA A 171 -19.44 -5.25 3.18
N LYS A 172 -20.10 -6.30 2.70
CA LYS A 172 -20.64 -6.35 1.34
C LYS A 172 -21.74 -5.30 1.13
N GLU A 173 -22.68 -5.19 2.07
CA GLU A 173 -23.74 -4.18 1.99
C GLU A 173 -23.17 -2.75 2.07
N ALA A 174 -22.24 -2.48 2.99
CA ALA A 174 -21.61 -1.17 3.09
C ALA A 174 -20.91 -0.77 1.78
N SER A 175 -20.27 -1.73 1.10
CA SER A 175 -19.55 -1.49 -0.16
C SER A 175 -20.43 -1.02 -1.33
N THR A 176 -21.74 -1.28 -1.30
CA THR A 176 -22.66 -0.83 -2.35
C THR A 176 -23.20 0.58 -2.13
N THR A 177 -22.85 1.21 -1.00
CA THR A 177 -23.30 2.55 -0.61
C THR A 177 -22.18 3.59 -0.72
N SER A 178 -22.56 4.86 -0.58
CA SER A 178 -21.63 6.00 -0.48
C SER A 178 -21.19 6.30 0.96
N ASN A 179 -21.71 5.61 1.98
CA ASN A 179 -21.37 5.86 3.38
C ASN A 179 -20.02 5.21 3.75
N LEU A 180 -18.97 5.68 3.09
CA LEU A 180 -17.62 5.16 3.17
C LEU A 180 -16.61 6.29 3.06
N ASN A 181 -15.45 6.04 3.65
CA ASN A 181 -14.26 6.87 3.49
C ASN A 181 -13.25 6.10 2.64
N LEU A 182 -12.64 6.79 1.69
CA LEU A 182 -11.46 6.34 0.97
C LEU A 182 -10.24 6.98 1.62
N GLU A 183 -9.46 6.19 2.35
CA GLU A 183 -8.23 6.63 3.01
C GLU A 183 -7.16 7.06 2.01
N SER A 184 -6.57 8.24 2.23
CA SER A 184 -5.50 8.78 1.40
C SER A 184 -4.13 8.49 1.99
N LYS A 185 -3.23 8.01 1.13
CA LYS A 185 -1.78 7.91 1.40
C LYS A 185 -0.98 8.81 0.47
N CYS A 186 -1.65 9.75 -0.19
CA CYS A 186 -1.05 10.58 -1.22
C CYS A 186 0.15 11.39 -0.68
N PRO A 187 0.09 12.05 0.48
CA PRO A 187 1.24 12.80 0.99
C PRO A 187 2.47 11.92 1.22
N GLN A 188 2.32 10.77 1.90
CA GLN A 188 3.45 9.89 2.21
C GLN A 188 4.08 9.29 0.95
N LEU A 189 3.25 8.94 -0.06
CA LEU A 189 3.74 8.43 -1.34
C LEU A 189 4.44 9.53 -2.15
N TRP A 190 3.94 10.76 -2.08
CA TRP A 190 4.55 11.91 -2.73
C TRP A 190 5.90 12.27 -2.10
N GLU A 191 5.97 12.36 -0.77
CA GLU A 191 7.21 12.58 -0.02
C GLU A 191 8.28 11.54 -0.37
N LYS A 192 7.88 10.27 -0.45
CA LYS A 192 8.78 9.19 -0.89
C LYS A 192 9.35 9.45 -2.28
N TYR A 193 8.51 9.84 -3.24
CA TYR A 193 8.95 10.18 -4.60
C TYR A 193 9.95 11.34 -4.59
N VAL A 194 9.62 12.44 -3.91
CA VAL A 194 10.45 13.64 -3.83
C VAL A 194 11.81 13.30 -3.21
N PHE A 195 11.81 12.60 -2.07
CA PHE A 195 13.04 12.19 -1.41
C PHE A 195 13.96 11.38 -2.35
N LEU A 196 13.43 10.33 -3.00
CA LEU A 196 14.23 9.48 -3.89
C LEU A 196 14.77 10.24 -5.10
N LYS A 197 13.95 11.12 -5.70
CA LYS A 197 14.34 11.99 -6.81
C LYS A 197 15.49 12.92 -6.41
N GLU A 198 15.40 13.55 -5.25
CA GLU A 198 16.44 14.46 -4.74
C GLU A 198 17.74 13.72 -4.44
N GLN A 199 17.67 12.56 -3.78
CA GLN A 199 18.85 11.72 -3.52
C GLN A 199 19.52 11.27 -4.83
N SER A 200 18.72 10.88 -5.84
CA SER A 200 19.21 10.52 -7.17
C SER A 200 19.98 11.68 -7.82
N LYS A 201 19.41 12.90 -7.79
CA LYS A 201 20.04 14.11 -8.34
C LYS A 201 21.35 14.45 -7.63
N MET A 202 21.37 14.43 -6.30
CA MET A 202 22.58 14.73 -5.53
C MET A 202 23.73 13.76 -5.84
N LEU A 203 23.45 12.47 -6.01
CA LEU A 203 24.47 11.51 -6.40
C LEU A 203 24.97 11.73 -7.84
N LEU A 204 24.10 12.18 -8.75
CA LEU A 204 24.51 12.52 -10.11
C LEU A 204 25.42 13.76 -10.12
N GLU A 205 25.09 14.79 -9.36
CA GLU A 205 25.93 15.98 -9.19
C GLU A 205 27.31 15.61 -8.61
N LYS A 206 27.35 14.74 -7.60
CA LYS A 206 28.62 14.20 -7.06
C LYS A 206 29.42 13.46 -8.13
N PHE A 207 28.77 12.56 -8.89
CA PHE A 207 29.42 11.89 -10.01
C PHE A 207 30.04 12.90 -10.97
N GLU A 208 29.30 13.91 -11.43
CA GLU A 208 29.81 14.89 -12.39
C GLU A 208 31.00 15.69 -11.83
N SER A 209 31.00 16.00 -10.53
CA SER A 209 32.11 16.71 -9.88
C SER A 209 33.36 15.85 -9.67
N GLU A 210 33.22 14.52 -9.57
CA GLU A 210 34.30 13.61 -9.20
C GLU A 210 34.67 12.59 -10.30
N LYS A 211 34.01 12.60 -11.46
CA LYS A 211 34.18 11.58 -12.52
C LYS A 211 35.61 11.43 -13.04
N GLU A 212 36.40 12.51 -12.97
CA GLU A 212 37.80 12.53 -13.39
C GLU A 212 38.78 12.12 -12.27
N ASN A 213 38.30 11.95 -11.04
CA ASN A 213 39.13 11.56 -9.90
C ASN A 213 39.53 10.08 -10.03
N ARG A 214 40.82 9.84 -10.28
CA ARG A 214 41.41 8.50 -10.29
C ARG A 214 42.06 8.18 -8.95
N VAL A 215 41.79 7.00 -8.44
CA VAL A 215 42.51 6.42 -7.28
C VAL A 215 43.43 5.33 -7.80
N VAL A 216 44.71 5.41 -7.44
CA VAL A 216 45.73 4.44 -7.84
C VAL A 216 46.23 3.74 -6.58
N GLU A 217 45.92 2.46 -6.46
CA GLU A 217 46.38 1.60 -5.37
C GLU A 217 47.52 0.72 -5.88
N LYS A 218 48.57 0.58 -5.08
CA LYS A 218 49.75 -0.24 -5.41
C LYS A 218 50.00 -1.22 -4.29
N GLY A 219 50.10 -2.50 -4.64
CA GLY A 219 50.53 -3.56 -3.74
C GLY A 219 52.02 -3.87 -3.95
N TYR A 220 52.75 -4.01 -2.85
CA TYR A 220 54.17 -4.38 -2.85
C TYR A 220 54.34 -5.73 -2.15
N ASP A 221 55.34 -6.51 -2.54
CA ASP A 221 55.72 -7.75 -1.85
C ASP A 221 56.60 -7.49 -0.62
N GLU A 222 56.96 -8.55 0.11
CA GLU A 222 57.80 -8.49 1.32
C GLU A 222 59.21 -7.95 1.06
N GLU A 223 59.67 -8.01 -0.20
CA GLU A 223 60.98 -7.49 -0.64
C GLU A 223 60.89 -6.03 -1.14
N GLY A 224 59.70 -5.43 -1.12
CA GLY A 224 59.44 -4.05 -1.54
C GLY A 224 59.29 -3.85 -3.04
N SER A 225 59.21 -4.92 -3.83
CA SER A 225 58.95 -4.88 -5.27
C SER A 225 57.46 -4.74 -5.56
N LEU A 226 57.13 -4.02 -6.64
CA LEU A 226 55.74 -3.77 -7.04
C LEU A 226 55.08 -5.08 -7.52
N ASN A 227 54.05 -5.53 -6.82
CA ASN A 227 53.31 -6.77 -7.10
C ASN A 227 52.10 -6.51 -8.01
N TRP A 228 51.28 -5.50 -7.70
CA TRP A 228 50.11 -5.14 -8.49
C TRP A 228 49.80 -3.64 -8.43
N THR A 229 49.04 -3.15 -9.41
CA THR A 229 48.50 -1.78 -9.42
C THR A 229 47.05 -1.82 -9.88
N THR A 230 46.16 -1.21 -9.11
CA THR A 230 44.74 -1.08 -9.41
C THR A 230 44.41 0.39 -9.61
N ILE A 231 43.70 0.69 -10.70
CA ILE A 231 43.17 2.03 -10.98
C ILE A 231 41.66 1.94 -10.85
N SER A 232 41.08 2.77 -9.99
CA SER A 232 39.63 2.85 -9.80
C SER A 232 39.14 4.29 -9.98
N PHE A 233 37.87 4.41 -10.35
CA PHE A 233 37.14 5.68 -10.47
C PHE A 233 35.92 5.62 -9.54
N PRO A 234 36.08 5.89 -8.23
CA PRO A 234 35.02 5.71 -7.24
C PRO A 234 33.72 6.45 -7.57
N ALA A 235 33.82 7.60 -8.25
CA ALA A 235 32.67 8.38 -8.66
C ALA A 235 31.63 7.60 -9.48
N TYR A 236 32.04 6.56 -10.22
CA TYR A 236 31.12 5.72 -11.00
C TYR A 236 30.14 4.94 -10.11
N ASP A 237 30.47 4.70 -8.84
CA ASP A 237 29.51 4.14 -7.89
C ASP A 237 28.38 5.12 -7.57
N PHE A 238 28.65 6.44 -7.53
CA PHE A 238 27.61 7.45 -7.38
C PHE A 238 26.66 7.45 -8.57
N ARG A 239 27.18 7.34 -9.79
CA ARG A 239 26.35 7.21 -11.00
C ARG A 239 25.45 5.97 -10.93
N LYS A 240 26.02 4.82 -10.54
CA LYS A 240 25.29 3.56 -10.40
C LYS A 240 24.15 3.67 -9.38
N GLN A 241 24.46 4.22 -8.20
CA GLN A 241 23.48 4.43 -7.13
C GLN A 241 22.40 5.45 -7.53
N SER A 242 22.79 6.52 -8.24
CA SER A 242 21.85 7.52 -8.76
C SER A 242 20.80 6.90 -9.68
N VAL A 243 21.20 5.98 -10.56
CA VAL A 243 20.28 5.24 -11.44
C VAL A 243 19.31 4.36 -10.65
N TRP A 244 19.76 3.63 -9.63
CA TRP A 244 18.89 2.82 -8.79
C TRP A 244 17.83 3.66 -8.06
N LEU A 245 18.25 4.82 -7.53
CA LEU A 245 17.34 5.75 -6.88
C LEU A 245 16.37 6.38 -7.88
N HIS A 246 16.82 6.68 -9.10
CA HIS A 246 15.96 7.19 -10.17
C HIS A 246 14.85 6.21 -10.51
N GLU A 247 15.20 4.95 -10.77
CA GLU A 247 14.23 3.87 -11.06
C GLU A 247 13.20 3.75 -9.93
N THR A 248 13.68 3.74 -8.68
CA THR A 248 12.82 3.65 -7.50
C THR A 248 11.95 4.90 -7.33
N ALA A 249 12.45 6.09 -7.70
CA ALA A 249 11.68 7.33 -7.67
C ALA A 249 10.53 7.28 -8.68
N VAL A 250 10.78 6.85 -9.92
CA VAL A 250 9.72 6.72 -10.93
C VAL A 250 8.68 5.68 -10.51
N ASP A 251 9.09 4.56 -9.91
CA ASP A 251 8.16 3.58 -9.33
C ASP A 251 7.33 4.16 -8.18
N ALA A 252 7.95 4.96 -7.29
CA ALA A 252 7.26 5.64 -6.21
C ALA A 252 6.23 6.66 -6.74
N PHE A 253 6.57 7.39 -7.81
CA PHE A 253 5.66 8.29 -8.51
C PHE A 253 4.43 7.56 -9.07
N PHE A 254 4.61 6.38 -9.68
CA PHE A 254 3.47 5.59 -10.14
C PHE A 254 2.63 5.04 -8.99
N CYS A 255 3.24 4.67 -7.85
CA CYS A 255 2.50 4.32 -6.64
C CYS A 255 1.62 5.49 -6.16
N TRP A 256 2.15 6.71 -6.18
CA TRP A 256 1.39 7.93 -5.87
C TRP A 256 0.25 8.14 -6.87
N CYS A 257 0.51 8.04 -8.18
CA CYS A 257 -0.51 8.22 -9.22
C CYS A 257 -1.69 7.24 -9.08
N GLU A 258 -1.40 5.97 -8.74
CA GLU A 258 -2.44 4.94 -8.53
C GLU A 258 -3.45 5.35 -7.45
N GLN A 259 -2.99 6.03 -6.40
CA GLN A 259 -3.87 6.60 -5.38
C GLN A 259 -4.49 7.92 -5.86
N ALA A 260 -3.67 8.88 -6.28
CA ALA A 260 -4.10 10.23 -6.62
C ALA A 260 -5.23 10.22 -7.66
N LEU A 261 -5.12 9.41 -8.72
CA LEU A 261 -6.15 9.33 -9.77
C LEU A 261 -7.51 8.84 -9.25
N VAL A 262 -7.53 7.90 -8.30
CA VAL A 262 -8.77 7.39 -7.71
C VAL A 262 -9.41 8.47 -6.82
N HIS A 263 -8.61 9.15 -6.01
CA HIS A 263 -9.09 10.25 -5.16
C HIS A 263 -9.60 11.44 -5.99
N ILE A 264 -8.88 11.83 -7.05
CA ILE A 264 -9.33 12.88 -7.97
C ILE A 264 -10.66 12.49 -8.61
N ALA A 265 -10.82 11.23 -9.03
CA ALA A 265 -12.09 10.77 -9.59
C ALA A 265 -13.26 10.84 -8.58
N VAL A 266 -13.02 10.61 -7.29
CA VAL A 266 -14.03 10.81 -6.23
C VAL A 266 -14.34 12.31 -6.06
N LEU A 267 -13.33 13.17 -5.98
CA LEU A 267 -13.49 14.62 -5.87
C LEU A 267 -14.24 15.23 -7.08
N MET A 268 -14.02 14.66 -8.27
CA MET A 268 -14.77 15.00 -9.49
C MET A 268 -16.18 14.37 -9.55
N CYS A 269 -16.64 13.72 -8.48
CA CYS A 269 -17.93 13.04 -8.39
C CYS A 269 -18.15 11.90 -9.41
N LYS A 270 -17.08 11.33 -9.97
CA LYS A 270 -17.16 10.21 -10.95
C LYS A 270 -17.22 8.83 -10.29
N LEU A 271 -16.84 8.75 -9.02
CA LEU A 271 -16.90 7.54 -8.19
C LEU A 271 -17.63 7.87 -6.91
N THR A 272 -18.69 7.12 -6.62
CA THR A 272 -19.62 7.43 -5.53
C THR A 272 -19.87 6.27 -4.58
N THR A 273 -19.49 5.05 -4.97
CA THR A 273 -19.66 3.85 -4.13
C THR A 273 -18.37 3.06 -3.95
N GLY A 274 -18.28 2.30 -2.85
CA GLY A 274 -17.13 1.44 -2.57
C GLY A 274 -16.91 0.36 -3.65
N LYS A 275 -17.99 -0.13 -4.26
CA LYS A 275 -17.95 -1.12 -5.34
C LYS A 275 -17.32 -0.55 -6.62
N GLU A 276 -17.68 0.66 -7.02
CA GLU A 276 -17.08 1.34 -8.17
C GLU A 276 -15.57 1.52 -7.98
N ILE A 277 -15.17 1.97 -6.78
CA ILE A 277 -13.76 2.09 -6.42
C ILE A 277 -13.06 0.73 -6.46
N ALA A 278 -13.65 -0.31 -5.86
CA ALA A 278 -13.06 -1.65 -5.84
C ALA A 278 -12.92 -2.24 -7.25
N ASP A 279 -13.87 -1.98 -8.14
CA ASP A 279 -13.80 -2.42 -9.54
C ASP A 279 -12.76 -1.63 -10.32
N LEU A 280 -12.62 -0.31 -10.07
CA LEU A 280 -11.58 0.52 -10.66
C LEU A 280 -10.17 0.12 -10.22
N LEU A 281 -9.97 -0.18 -8.93
CA LEU A 281 -8.66 -0.56 -8.38
C LEU A 281 -8.07 -1.80 -9.06
N ARG A 282 -8.93 -2.69 -9.58
CA ARG A 282 -8.54 -3.89 -10.34
C ARG A 282 -8.19 -3.62 -11.81
N ARG A 283 -8.49 -2.43 -12.33
CA ARG A 283 -8.18 -2.06 -13.71
C ARG A 283 -6.73 -1.62 -13.85
N GLU A 284 -6.26 -1.68 -15.09
CA GLU A 284 -4.96 -1.16 -15.48
C GLU A 284 -4.90 0.36 -15.29
N PHE A 285 -3.69 0.88 -15.12
CA PHE A 285 -3.43 2.30 -14.88
C PHE A 285 -4.03 3.24 -15.93
N GLY A 286 -3.95 2.86 -17.20
CA GLY A 286 -4.52 3.66 -18.29
C GLY A 286 -6.03 3.88 -18.14
N GLU A 287 -6.77 2.93 -17.55
CA GLU A 287 -8.20 3.09 -17.29
C GLU A 287 -8.48 4.08 -16.15
N LYS A 288 -7.55 4.19 -15.19
CA LYS A 288 -7.64 5.17 -14.09
C LYS A 288 -7.36 6.57 -14.61
N CYS A 289 -6.37 6.73 -15.49
CA CYS A 289 -6.10 8.00 -16.15
C CYS A 289 -7.30 8.51 -16.96
N LYS A 290 -7.98 7.63 -17.71
CA LYS A 290 -9.18 7.98 -18.50
C LYS A 290 -10.36 8.51 -17.68
N LEU A 291 -10.39 8.26 -16.36
CA LEU A 291 -11.40 8.86 -15.49
C LEU A 291 -11.08 10.31 -15.15
N VAL A 292 -9.83 10.73 -15.23
CA VAL A 292 -9.40 12.08 -14.84
C VAL A 292 -9.15 12.96 -16.06
N PHE A 293 -8.53 12.40 -17.09
CA PHE A 293 -8.20 13.06 -18.35
C PHE A 293 -9.29 12.89 -19.40
N ASP A 294 -9.51 13.93 -20.20
CA ASP A 294 -10.39 13.88 -21.36
C ASP A 294 -9.55 13.64 -22.63
N LEU A 295 -9.57 12.41 -23.14
CA LEU A 295 -8.79 12.02 -24.32
C LEU A 295 -9.29 12.64 -25.63
N SER A 296 -10.40 13.37 -25.62
CA SER A 296 -10.80 14.20 -26.76
C SER A 296 -9.96 15.48 -26.86
N VAL A 297 -9.34 15.91 -25.75
CA VAL A 297 -8.41 17.04 -25.71
C VAL A 297 -7.01 16.56 -26.08
N SER A 298 -6.39 17.21 -27.06
CA SER A 298 -5.08 16.81 -27.61
C SER A 298 -3.98 16.76 -26.55
N ASP A 299 -3.93 17.75 -25.65
CA ASP A 299 -2.89 17.84 -24.63
C ASP A 299 -3.04 16.75 -23.55
N ASP A 300 -4.29 16.47 -23.11
CA ASP A 300 -4.60 15.38 -22.18
C ASP A 300 -4.21 14.03 -22.80
N LYS A 301 -4.49 13.83 -24.10
CA LYS A 301 -4.11 12.60 -24.81
C LYS A 301 -2.59 12.45 -24.94
N LEU A 302 -1.88 13.51 -25.32
CA LEU A 302 -0.43 13.47 -25.49
C LEU A 302 0.26 13.08 -24.18
N VAL A 303 -0.13 13.72 -23.08
CA VAL A 303 0.39 13.43 -21.75
C VAL A 303 0.02 12.02 -21.28
N TYR A 304 -1.19 11.57 -21.57
CA TYR A 304 -1.65 10.21 -21.29
C TYR A 304 -0.79 9.15 -22.01
N ASP A 305 -0.54 9.33 -23.30
CA ASP A 305 0.29 8.41 -24.09
C ASP A 305 1.74 8.43 -23.58
N GLU A 306 2.31 9.62 -23.34
CA GLU A 306 3.68 9.77 -22.81
C GLU A 306 3.86 9.07 -21.46
N ILE A 307 2.91 9.19 -20.53
CA ILE A 307 3.07 8.62 -19.19
C ILE A 307 2.87 7.10 -19.18
N LEU A 308 2.02 6.57 -20.06
CA LEU A 308 1.86 5.13 -20.24
C LEU A 308 3.09 4.49 -20.86
N ASP A 309 3.70 5.17 -21.82
CA ASP A 309 4.96 4.73 -22.39
C ASP A 309 6.05 4.68 -21.32
N LEU A 310 6.14 5.69 -20.43
CA LEU A 310 7.11 5.70 -19.34
C LEU A 310 6.90 4.52 -18.38
N ARG A 311 5.64 4.23 -18.06
CA ARG A 311 5.29 3.10 -17.19
C ARG A 311 5.66 1.76 -17.81
N THR A 312 5.35 1.58 -19.09
CA THR A 312 5.73 0.38 -19.85
C THR A 312 7.25 0.25 -19.94
N GLU A 313 7.97 1.35 -20.14
CA GLU A 313 9.43 1.40 -20.15
C GLU A 313 10.06 0.89 -18.89
N LEU A 314 9.62 1.42 -17.75
CA LEU A 314 10.11 1.02 -16.44
C LEU A 314 9.77 -0.44 -16.14
N ARG A 315 8.52 -0.85 -16.35
CA ARG A 315 8.08 -2.23 -16.10
C ARG A 315 8.85 -3.23 -16.95
N ASN A 316 9.01 -2.97 -18.25
CA ASN A 316 9.73 -3.88 -19.13
C ASN A 316 11.21 -3.97 -18.70
N TYR A 317 11.84 -2.84 -18.39
CA TYR A 317 13.22 -2.83 -17.92
C TYR A 317 13.40 -3.63 -16.61
N VAL A 318 12.56 -3.38 -15.59
CA VAL A 318 12.67 -4.05 -14.28
C VAL A 318 12.23 -5.51 -14.34
N ALA A 319 11.07 -5.81 -14.95
CA ALA A 319 10.48 -7.15 -14.95
C ALA A 319 11.27 -8.15 -15.81
N HIS A 320 12.03 -7.67 -16.79
CA HIS A 320 12.95 -8.48 -17.55
C HIS A 320 14.37 -8.47 -16.95
N GLY A 321 14.56 -8.12 -15.67
CA GLY A 321 15.87 -8.22 -15.02
C GLY A 321 16.94 -7.34 -15.68
N SER A 322 16.54 -6.17 -16.20
CA SER A 322 17.36 -5.29 -17.03
C SER A 322 17.74 -5.86 -18.41
N PHE A 323 17.10 -6.94 -18.86
CA PHE A 323 17.12 -7.36 -20.27
C PHE A 323 16.22 -6.41 -21.11
N GLY A 324 16.79 -5.35 -21.68
CA GLY A 324 16.10 -4.39 -22.58
C GLY A 324 15.51 -3.16 -21.85
N LYS A 325 15.61 -1.89 -22.30
CA LYS A 325 15.13 -1.30 -23.57
C LYS A 325 16.21 -0.78 -24.54
N ASP A 326 17.47 -0.72 -24.10
CA ASP A 326 18.66 -0.84 -24.98
C ASP A 326 19.42 -2.14 -24.75
N GLY A 327 18.92 -2.97 -23.83
CA GLY A 327 19.51 -4.23 -23.40
C GLY A 327 19.71 -5.21 -24.55
N SER A 328 20.87 -5.07 -25.18
CA SER A 328 21.56 -6.14 -25.82
C SER A 328 21.96 -7.15 -24.74
N THR A 329 21.15 -8.19 -24.56
CA THR A 329 21.55 -9.35 -23.76
C THR A 329 22.73 -10.07 -24.40
N PHE A 330 22.82 -9.95 -25.73
CA PHE A 330 23.86 -10.54 -26.53
C PHE A 330 24.85 -9.50 -27.00
N GLN A 331 26.12 -9.84 -26.93
CA GLN A 331 27.15 -9.19 -27.73
C GLN A 331 27.77 -10.25 -28.62
N PHE A 332 27.96 -9.95 -29.90
CA PHE A 332 28.69 -10.85 -30.79
C PHE A 332 30.14 -10.39 -30.92
N HIS A 333 31.06 -11.34 -31.00
CA HIS A 333 32.48 -11.05 -31.19
C HIS A 333 32.74 -10.61 -32.62
N SER A 334 33.51 -9.52 -32.76
CA SER A 334 33.95 -9.02 -34.06
C SER A 334 35.40 -8.54 -33.98
N ARG A 335 35.98 -8.19 -35.13
CA ARG A 335 37.32 -7.61 -35.20
C ARG A 335 37.43 -6.23 -34.54
N VAL A 336 36.31 -5.54 -34.32
CA VAL A 336 36.26 -4.25 -33.59
C VAL A 336 35.92 -4.44 -32.11
N GLY A 337 35.93 -5.69 -31.63
CA GLY A 337 35.55 -6.05 -30.27
C GLY A 337 34.11 -6.56 -30.17
N SER A 338 33.56 -6.46 -28.97
CA SER A 338 32.22 -6.93 -28.65
C SER A 338 31.16 -5.96 -29.18
N VAL A 339 30.28 -6.42 -30.09
CA VAL A 339 29.24 -5.58 -30.70
C VAL A 339 27.88 -5.93 -30.09
N PRO A 340 27.13 -4.97 -29.54
CA PRO A 340 25.85 -5.25 -28.90
C PRO A 340 24.77 -5.64 -29.93
N LEU A 341 24.00 -6.68 -29.61
CA LEU A 341 22.93 -7.25 -30.44
C LEU A 341 21.60 -7.20 -29.70
N LYS A 342 20.59 -6.57 -30.29
CA LYS A 342 19.25 -6.40 -29.74
C LYS A 342 18.26 -7.41 -30.32
N ILE A 343 17.41 -7.96 -29.46
CA ILE A 343 16.27 -8.80 -29.83
C ILE A 343 15.10 -7.88 -30.18
N LEU A 344 14.41 -8.15 -31.28
CA LEU A 344 13.24 -7.40 -31.71
C LEU A 344 11.96 -8.16 -31.33
N ASP A 345 11.05 -7.48 -30.61
CA ASP A 345 9.77 -8.08 -30.17
C ASP A 345 8.72 -8.20 -31.29
N ASN A 346 8.96 -7.58 -32.45
CA ASN A 346 7.99 -7.54 -33.54
C ASN A 346 8.66 -7.77 -34.90
N ASP A 347 8.21 -8.79 -35.60
CA ASP A 347 8.88 -9.37 -36.74
C ASP A 347 8.20 -8.99 -38.05
N ASN A 348 9.01 -8.60 -39.02
CA ASN A 348 8.65 -8.66 -40.44
C ASN A 348 9.92 -8.77 -41.33
N ARG A 349 11.14 -8.69 -40.77
CA ARG A 349 12.39 -8.75 -41.55
C ARG A 349 13.60 -9.38 -40.82
N SER A 350 13.73 -9.27 -39.49
CA SER A 350 14.77 -9.98 -38.71
C SER A 350 14.47 -10.00 -37.21
N GLU A 351 14.81 -11.11 -36.55
CA GLU A 351 14.69 -11.32 -35.09
C GLU A 351 15.73 -10.51 -34.28
N PHE A 352 16.85 -10.13 -34.92
CA PHE A 352 17.96 -9.42 -34.30
C PHE A 352 18.35 -8.17 -35.09
N ARG A 353 18.88 -7.16 -34.39
CA ARG A 353 19.48 -5.96 -34.98
C ARG A 353 20.72 -5.52 -34.20
N PHE A 354 21.73 -5.02 -34.92
CA PHE A 354 22.84 -4.25 -34.35
C PHE A 354 22.85 -2.81 -34.90
N GLY A 355 23.37 -1.84 -34.14
CA GLY A 355 23.38 -0.44 -34.53
C GLY A 355 23.64 0.51 -33.35
N THR A 356 23.39 1.81 -33.56
CA THR A 356 23.38 2.80 -32.49
C THR A 356 22.15 2.60 -31.61
N TYR A 357 22.37 2.49 -30.30
CA TYR A 357 21.32 2.36 -29.30
C TYR A 357 21.27 3.63 -28.47
N ASN A 358 20.06 4.15 -28.25
CA ASN A 358 19.86 5.36 -27.46
C ASN A 358 19.82 4.97 -25.99
N VAL A 359 20.95 5.07 -25.29
CA VAL A 359 21.00 4.88 -23.83
C VAL A 359 19.81 5.58 -23.18
N ARG A 360 19.00 4.83 -22.42
CA ARG A 360 17.84 5.38 -21.71
C ARG A 360 18.19 6.71 -21.06
N ASN A 361 17.51 7.76 -21.51
CA ASN A 361 17.72 9.10 -20.99
C ASN A 361 16.89 9.30 -19.72
N TRP A 362 17.50 9.00 -18.58
CA TRP A 362 16.89 9.18 -17.26
C TRP A 362 16.48 10.63 -16.99
N GLU A 363 17.18 11.62 -17.55
CA GLU A 363 16.84 13.05 -17.38
C GLU A 363 15.49 13.38 -18.01
N ASN A 364 15.11 12.70 -19.10
CA ASN A 364 13.84 12.93 -19.77
C ASN A 364 12.65 12.31 -19.01
N ASP A 365 12.87 11.30 -18.17
CA ASP A 365 11.79 10.68 -17.38
C ASP A 365 11.17 11.70 -16.41
N TYR A 366 12.01 12.51 -15.73
CA TYR A 366 11.49 13.56 -14.86
C TYR A 366 10.79 14.67 -15.65
N ALA A 367 11.30 15.05 -16.82
CA ALA A 367 10.63 16.03 -17.67
C ALA A 367 9.22 15.56 -18.10
N ARG A 368 9.07 14.27 -18.42
CA ARG A 368 7.76 13.66 -18.72
C ARG A 368 6.83 13.69 -17.51
N ILE A 369 7.35 13.37 -16.33
CA ILE A 369 6.60 13.44 -15.06
C ILE A 369 6.13 14.87 -14.77
N GLU A 370 7.00 15.88 -14.92
CA GLU A 370 6.62 17.28 -14.69
C GLU A 370 5.55 17.75 -15.68
N ARG A 371 5.67 17.39 -16.97
CA ARG A 371 4.60 17.66 -17.96
C ARG A 371 3.29 17.00 -17.57
N PHE A 372 3.34 15.74 -17.12
CA PHE A 372 2.16 15.04 -16.64
C PHE A 372 1.50 15.76 -15.45
N LEU A 373 2.29 16.16 -14.46
CA LEU A 373 1.78 16.88 -13.30
C LEU A 373 1.19 18.24 -13.67
N SER A 374 1.86 18.98 -14.54
CA SER A 374 1.36 20.26 -15.03
C SER A 374 0.00 20.12 -15.71
N GLN A 375 -0.19 19.07 -16.51
CA GLN A 375 -1.47 18.80 -17.17
C GLN A 375 -2.51 18.19 -16.22
N LEU A 376 -2.10 17.40 -15.24
CA LEU A 376 -2.99 16.84 -14.23
C LEU A 376 -3.68 17.95 -13.42
N TRP A 377 -2.94 19.03 -13.12
CA TRP A 377 -3.44 20.18 -12.35
C TRP A 377 -4.07 21.28 -13.22
N SER A 378 -4.05 21.13 -14.54
CA SER A 378 -4.71 22.07 -15.45
C SER A 378 -6.22 21.78 -15.57
N MET A 379 -6.93 22.60 -16.36
CA MET A 379 -8.33 22.38 -16.74
C MET A 379 -9.29 22.20 -15.55
N GLY A 380 -9.11 22.98 -14.48
CA GLY A 380 -9.99 22.97 -13.30
C GLY A 380 -9.75 21.86 -12.29
N ARG A 381 -8.64 21.12 -12.43
CA ARG A 381 -8.24 20.07 -11.46
C ARG A 381 -7.28 20.56 -10.37
N GLY A 382 -6.87 21.83 -10.43
CA GLY A 382 -6.07 22.50 -9.40
C GLY A 382 -6.58 22.31 -7.97
N PRO A 383 -7.90 22.44 -7.69
CA PRO A 383 -8.43 22.28 -6.34
C PRO A 383 -8.18 20.88 -5.77
N ALA A 384 -8.22 19.83 -6.61
CA ALA A 384 -7.95 18.47 -6.15
C ALA A 384 -6.53 18.31 -5.62
N ARG A 385 -5.56 19.05 -6.16
CA ARG A 385 -4.18 19.05 -5.66
C ARG A 385 -4.11 19.46 -4.19
N GLN A 386 -4.77 20.57 -3.83
CA GLN A 386 -4.79 21.06 -2.45
C GLN A 386 -5.35 20.02 -1.49
N TYR A 387 -6.47 19.38 -1.88
CA TYR A 387 -7.07 18.34 -1.05
C TYR A 387 -6.15 17.12 -0.88
N LEU A 388 -5.49 16.66 -1.96
CA LEU A 388 -4.58 15.52 -1.89
C LEU A 388 -3.38 15.78 -0.97
N GLU A 389 -2.88 17.01 -0.92
CA GLU A 389 -1.75 17.42 -0.07
C GLU A 389 -2.10 17.34 1.43
N THR A 390 -3.38 17.46 1.81
CA THR A 390 -3.82 17.30 3.21
C THR A 390 -3.68 15.87 3.75
N GLY A 391 -3.80 14.86 2.88
CA GLY A 391 -3.91 13.47 3.29
C GLY A 391 -5.26 13.08 3.91
N PHE A 392 -6.25 13.98 3.89
CA PHE A 392 -7.59 13.65 4.38
C PHE A 392 -8.24 12.54 3.53
N PRO A 393 -9.07 11.68 4.15
CA PRO A 393 -9.82 10.68 3.41
C PRO A 393 -10.85 11.38 2.50
N CYS A 394 -11.15 10.79 1.35
CA CYS A 394 -12.32 11.22 0.56
C CYS A 394 -13.56 10.53 1.13
N VAL A 395 -14.56 11.30 1.55
CA VAL A 395 -15.85 10.80 2.01
C VAL A 395 -16.78 10.66 0.81
N LEU A 396 -17.19 9.44 0.49
CA LEU A 396 -17.95 9.16 -0.72
C LEU A 396 -19.34 9.82 -0.72
N THR A 397 -19.94 10.05 0.45
CA THR A 397 -21.20 10.80 0.57
C THR A 397 -21.08 12.25 0.10
N LEU A 398 -19.91 12.88 0.29
CA LEU A 398 -19.68 14.26 -0.18
C LEU A 398 -19.56 14.35 -1.70
N ALA A 399 -19.31 13.20 -2.36
CA ALA A 399 -19.35 13.10 -3.82
C ALA A 399 -20.80 13.02 -4.35
N THR A 400 -21.76 12.55 -3.55
CA THR A 400 -23.16 12.38 -3.96
C THR A 400 -24.06 13.55 -3.55
N ASP A 401 -23.73 14.27 -2.48
CA ASP A 401 -24.52 15.41 -2.00
C ASP A 401 -24.16 16.77 -2.63
N GLY A 402 -23.13 16.79 -3.49
CA GLY A 402 -22.68 17.98 -4.21
C GLY A 402 -21.62 18.81 -3.48
N THR A 403 -21.21 18.44 -2.27
CA THR A 403 -20.18 19.15 -1.51
C THR A 403 -18.85 19.21 -2.28
N TYR A 404 -18.38 18.08 -2.81
CA TYR A 404 -17.16 18.07 -3.62
C TYR A 404 -17.31 18.83 -4.93
N GLN A 405 -18.50 18.79 -5.54
CA GLN A 405 -18.76 19.58 -6.75
C GLN A 405 -18.63 21.09 -6.48
N GLN A 406 -19.08 21.57 -5.31
CA GLN A 406 -18.90 22.96 -4.89
C GLN A 406 -17.43 23.26 -4.60
N ALA A 407 -16.74 22.42 -3.83
CA ALA A 407 -15.34 22.62 -3.47
C ALA A 407 -14.43 22.63 -4.71
N MET A 408 -14.70 21.79 -5.71
CA MET A 408 -13.92 21.70 -6.95
C MET A 408 -14.09 22.88 -7.91
N LYS A 409 -14.95 23.88 -7.61
CA LYS A 409 -15.15 25.04 -8.48
C LYS A 409 -13.93 25.95 -8.59
N SER A 410 -13.16 26.07 -7.50
CA SER A 410 -11.96 26.90 -7.45
C SER A 410 -11.07 26.54 -6.27
N ASP A 411 -9.82 26.97 -6.34
CA ASP A 411 -8.84 26.81 -5.25
C ASP A 411 -9.31 27.48 -3.95
N GLU A 412 -10.05 28.59 -4.04
CA GLU A 412 -10.58 29.29 -2.86
C GLU A 412 -11.68 28.48 -2.17
N GLU A 413 -12.62 27.91 -2.94
CA GLU A 413 -13.72 27.11 -2.39
C GLU A 413 -13.21 25.81 -1.78
N MET A 414 -12.20 25.19 -2.38
CA MET A 414 -11.53 24.03 -1.80
C MET A 414 -10.79 24.38 -0.51
N GLY A 415 -10.09 25.53 -0.47
CA GLY A 415 -9.41 26.00 0.75
C GLY A 415 -10.38 26.16 1.92
N LYS A 416 -11.52 26.83 1.70
CA LYS A 416 -12.58 26.98 2.73
C LYS A 416 -13.12 25.64 3.20
N PHE A 417 -13.35 24.72 2.26
CA PHE A 417 -13.81 23.38 2.60
C PHE A 417 -12.79 22.63 3.45
N ILE A 418 -11.50 22.66 3.08
CA ILE A 418 -10.41 22.02 3.83
C ILE A 418 -10.33 22.56 5.26
N GLU A 419 -10.44 23.87 5.45
CA GLU A 419 -10.40 24.50 6.78
C GLU A 419 -11.52 23.99 7.69
N VAL A 420 -12.77 24.05 7.22
CA VAL A 420 -13.92 23.53 7.98
C VAL A 420 -13.78 22.02 8.23
N TRP A 421 -13.34 21.27 7.22
CA TRP A 421 -13.21 19.83 7.31
C TRP A 421 -12.12 19.40 8.29
N ALA A 422 -11.00 20.13 8.35
CA ALA A 422 -9.93 19.90 9.31
C ALA A 422 -10.44 20.02 10.75
N HIS A 423 -11.22 21.07 11.05
CA HIS A 423 -11.85 21.24 12.35
C HIS A 423 -12.77 20.06 12.72
N MET A 424 -13.61 19.61 11.79
CA MET A 424 -14.50 18.47 12.02
C MET A 424 -13.73 17.16 12.27
N ILE A 425 -12.63 16.93 11.56
CA ILE A 425 -11.76 15.78 11.78
C ILE A 425 -11.14 15.84 13.18
N ASP A 426 -10.62 16.99 13.58
CA ASP A 426 -9.97 17.17 14.89
C ASP A 426 -10.95 16.99 16.05
N ASP A 427 -12.17 17.53 15.94
CA ASP A 427 -13.24 17.36 16.93
C ASP A 427 -13.64 15.87 17.06
N SER A 428 -13.83 15.21 15.92
CA SER A 428 -14.15 13.78 15.90
C SER A 428 -13.01 12.92 16.45
N ALA A 429 -11.75 13.25 16.16
CA ALA A 429 -10.58 12.54 16.68
C ALA A 429 -10.46 12.72 18.20
N ASN A 430 -10.88 13.87 18.72
CA ASN A 430 -10.89 14.16 20.15
C ASN A 430 -12.09 13.56 20.91
N MET A 431 -13.06 12.97 20.21
CA MET A 431 -14.36 12.53 20.74
C MET A 431 -15.14 13.67 21.41
N ASP A 432 -15.03 14.86 20.81
CA ASP A 432 -15.83 16.03 21.17
C ASP A 432 -17.07 15.99 20.26
N PHE A 433 -18.11 15.30 20.74
CA PHE A 433 -19.36 15.01 20.00
C PHE A 433 -20.39 16.13 20.07
#